data_AF-A0A959I3K7-F1
#
_entry.id   AF-A0A959I3K7-F1
#
_cell.length_a   1.000
_cell.length_b   1.000
_cell.length_c   1.000
_cell.angle_alpha   90.00
_cell.angle_beta   90.00
_cell.angle_gamma   90.00
#
_symmetry.space_group_name_H-M   'P 1'
#
loop_
_entity.id
_entity.type
_entity.pdbx_description
1 polymer ?
#
loop_
_entity_poly.entity_id
_entity_poly.type
_entity_poly.pdbx_seq_one_letter_code
_entity_poly.pdbx_strand_id
1 'polypeptide(L)'
;HGHGTNVSGIVAAMGNNGAGYAGVDWNSQAMICKILDDQNFGFYSWWTEAIYYAVDNGASVINMSVGGSGFSTSMEQAVNYAHANDVVIVACMMNTNEGAPFYPSAYANTIAVGATDTDDSRVVPFFWSNTSGSNYGPHIDLVAPGNYIYGLDEASNSNYNIYWGGTSQASPLVAGVVALMKGLDSGLDVETIRSILRNTADDQVGNPAEDSPGWDRYYGAGRLNAFNALDFLVNMVGESHVQAPWGKVKVYPNPASPNETAWLEVQMEQPQEVQLTIRNSLGQQLHSSPVQLEQHALMPLPAALPTGLHWLSLQTEDGAVVSLRWLVE
;
A
#
# COMPACT_ATOMS: atom_id res chain seq x y z
N HIS A 1 -11.87 11.61 24.31
CA HIS A 1 -10.63 10.81 24.23
C HIS A 1 -9.55 11.43 23.32
N GLY A 2 -9.87 11.93 22.13
CA GLY A 2 -8.89 12.59 21.24
C GLY A 2 -8.18 11.67 20.25
N HIS A 3 -8.04 10.37 20.56
CA HIS A 3 -7.42 9.37 19.68
C HIS A 3 -7.97 9.36 18.26
N GLY A 4 -9.30 9.34 18.09
CA GLY A 4 -9.93 9.35 16.77
C GLY A 4 -9.62 10.60 15.95
N THR A 5 -9.48 11.76 16.59
CA THR A 5 -9.08 13.02 15.93
C THR A 5 -7.64 12.93 15.44
N ASN A 6 -6.73 12.43 16.29
CA ASN A 6 -5.33 12.24 15.95
C ASN A 6 -5.17 11.24 14.78
N VAL A 7 -5.82 10.08 14.86
CA VAL A 7 -5.82 9.03 13.82
C VAL A 7 -6.40 9.55 12.50
N SER A 8 -7.54 10.23 12.54
CA SER A 8 -8.17 10.78 11.32
C SER A 8 -7.30 11.86 10.68
N GLY A 9 -6.59 12.65 11.49
CA GLY A 9 -5.64 13.65 11.01
C GLY A 9 -4.46 13.06 10.23
N ILE A 10 -3.94 11.90 10.66
CA ILE A 10 -2.86 11.20 9.93
C ILE A 10 -3.29 10.84 8.51
N VAL A 11 -4.56 10.47 8.31
CA VAL A 11 -5.11 10.17 6.99
C VAL A 11 -5.41 11.45 6.20
N ALA A 12 -6.21 12.35 6.78
CA ALA A 12 -6.97 13.33 6.02
C ALA A 12 -6.83 14.79 6.52
N ALA A 13 -5.83 15.11 7.35
CA ALA A 13 -5.59 16.51 7.71
C ALA A 13 -5.30 17.35 6.46
N MET A 14 -5.94 18.52 6.36
CA MET A 14 -5.78 19.42 5.21
C MET A 14 -4.32 19.80 5.00
N GLY A 15 -3.79 19.50 3.81
CA GLY A 15 -2.45 19.86 3.40
C GLY A 15 -2.39 21.22 2.69
N ASN A 16 -1.17 21.70 2.45
CA ASN A 16 -0.86 22.90 1.65
C ASN A 16 -1.59 24.19 2.08
N ASN A 17 -1.88 24.33 3.37
CA ASN A 17 -2.55 25.50 3.96
C ASN A 17 -1.60 26.38 4.81
N GLY A 18 -0.31 26.02 4.87
CA GLY A 18 0.71 26.74 5.65
C GLY A 18 0.65 26.54 7.16
N ALA A 19 -0.10 25.55 7.66
CA ALA A 19 -0.26 25.28 9.09
C ALA A 19 -0.05 23.80 9.44
N GLY A 20 0.55 23.54 10.60
CA GLY A 20 0.64 22.21 11.19
C GLY A 20 1.32 21.17 10.31
N TYR A 21 0.60 20.06 10.07
CA TYR A 21 1.00 18.91 9.27
C TYR A 21 -0.11 18.54 8.29
N ALA A 22 0.24 17.74 7.30
CA ALA A 22 -0.68 17.23 6.29
C ALA A 22 -0.98 15.75 6.52
N GLY A 23 -2.21 15.33 6.26
CA GLY A 23 -2.56 13.92 6.18
C GLY A 23 -1.95 13.28 4.94
N VAL A 24 -1.83 11.95 4.95
CA VAL A 24 -1.28 11.20 3.80
C VAL A 24 -2.12 11.43 2.54
N ASP A 25 -3.44 11.36 2.64
CA ASP A 25 -4.38 11.75 1.58
C ASP A 25 -5.24 12.91 2.05
N TRP A 26 -4.68 14.12 1.97
CA TRP A 26 -5.35 15.35 2.41
C TRP A 26 -6.56 15.76 1.55
N ASN A 27 -6.88 15.04 0.47
CA ASN A 27 -8.07 15.24 -0.34
C ASN A 27 -9.16 14.18 -0.06
N SER A 28 -8.88 13.19 0.78
CA SER A 28 -9.84 12.16 1.17
C SER A 28 -10.98 12.74 2.02
N GLN A 29 -12.15 12.10 1.93
CA GLN A 29 -13.27 12.37 2.82
C GLN A 29 -13.24 11.36 3.97
N ALA A 30 -13.35 11.86 5.21
CA ALA A 30 -13.36 11.01 6.40
C ALA A 30 -14.80 10.67 6.83
N MET A 31 -15.14 9.38 6.81
CA MET A 31 -16.37 8.86 7.43
C MET A 31 -16.08 8.48 8.88
N ILE A 32 -16.59 9.26 9.83
CA ILE A 32 -16.32 9.04 11.26
C ILE A 32 -17.34 8.08 11.87
N CYS A 33 -16.91 6.85 12.14
CA CYS A 33 -17.67 5.86 12.90
C CYS A 33 -17.15 5.81 14.35
N LYS A 34 -17.83 6.45 15.30
CA LYS A 34 -17.41 6.43 16.71
C LYS A 34 -17.74 5.08 17.35
N ILE A 35 -16.73 4.23 17.48
CA ILE A 35 -16.84 2.87 18.01
C ILE A 35 -16.15 2.65 19.38
N LEU A 36 -15.62 3.72 19.97
CA LEU A 36 -15.00 3.74 21.29
C LEU A 36 -15.61 4.85 22.15
N ASP A 37 -15.74 4.58 23.44
CA ASP A 37 -16.17 5.53 24.44
C ASP A 37 -15.05 6.52 24.84
N ASP A 38 -15.31 7.35 25.84
CA ASP A 38 -14.36 8.38 26.27
C ASP A 38 -13.16 7.84 27.05
N GLN A 39 -13.20 6.57 27.46
CA GLN A 39 -12.12 5.82 28.09
C GLN A 39 -11.36 4.93 27.08
N ASN A 40 -11.58 5.14 25.78
CA ASN A 40 -10.98 4.36 24.69
C ASN A 40 -11.39 2.88 24.67
N PHE A 41 -12.55 2.56 25.26
CA PHE A 41 -13.08 1.20 25.31
C PHE A 41 -14.22 1.02 24.30
N GLY A 42 -14.38 -0.18 23.76
CA GLY A 42 -15.50 -0.52 22.89
C GLY A 42 -15.74 -2.01 22.80
N PHE A 43 -16.85 -2.38 22.15
CA PHE A 43 -17.26 -3.77 21.99
C PHE A 43 -17.15 -4.21 20.54
N TYR A 44 -16.83 -5.49 20.34
CA TYR A 44 -16.82 -6.13 19.02
C TYR A 44 -18.13 -5.92 18.25
N SER A 45 -19.28 -5.84 18.91
CA SER A 45 -20.57 -5.55 18.27
C SER A 45 -20.59 -4.16 17.62
N TRP A 46 -20.09 -3.13 18.30
CA TRP A 46 -20.00 -1.78 17.75
C TRP A 46 -19.03 -1.72 16.56
N TRP A 47 -17.92 -2.45 16.66
CA TRP A 47 -16.93 -2.55 15.58
C TRP A 47 -17.54 -3.24 14.35
N THR A 48 -18.27 -4.32 14.57
CA THR A 48 -18.97 -5.10 13.54
C THR A 48 -20.03 -4.24 12.82
N GLU A 49 -20.89 -3.56 13.57
CA GLU A 49 -21.92 -2.67 13.01
C GLU A 49 -21.31 -1.51 12.20
N ALA A 50 -20.20 -0.94 12.67
CA ALA A 50 -19.51 0.14 11.98
C ALA A 50 -18.85 -0.30 10.66
N ILE A 51 -18.31 -1.54 10.60
CA ILE A 51 -17.77 -2.07 9.34
C ILE A 51 -18.89 -2.19 8.30
N TYR A 52 -20.04 -2.79 8.66
CA TYR A 52 -21.19 -2.85 7.75
C TYR A 52 -21.66 -1.46 7.33
N TYR A 53 -21.84 -0.55 8.29
CA TYR A 53 -22.24 0.82 8.00
C TYR A 53 -21.27 1.51 7.03
N ALA A 54 -19.96 1.39 7.26
CA ALA A 54 -18.96 2.04 6.42
C ALA A 54 -18.99 1.51 4.98
N VAL A 55 -19.06 0.19 4.81
CA VAL A 55 -19.19 -0.45 3.48
C VAL A 55 -20.47 0.01 2.79
N ASP A 56 -21.62 -0.07 3.47
CA ASP A 56 -22.93 0.27 2.90
C ASP A 56 -23.09 1.77 2.57
N ASN A 57 -22.24 2.63 3.16
CA ASN A 57 -22.23 4.06 2.92
C ASN A 57 -21.04 4.53 2.05
N GLY A 58 -20.39 3.60 1.34
CA GLY A 58 -19.42 3.93 0.28
C GLY A 58 -18.01 4.23 0.78
N ALA A 59 -17.60 3.71 1.94
CA ALA A 59 -16.20 3.76 2.34
C ALA A 59 -15.35 2.89 1.41
N SER A 60 -14.24 3.45 0.90
CA SER A 60 -13.27 2.70 0.09
C SER A 60 -12.21 2.00 0.95
N VAL A 61 -11.92 2.55 2.12
CA VAL A 61 -10.91 2.09 3.08
C VAL A 61 -11.44 2.32 4.50
N ILE A 62 -11.25 1.35 5.38
CA ILE A 62 -11.61 1.42 6.80
C ILE A 62 -10.33 1.22 7.62
N ASN A 63 -9.94 2.24 8.38
CA ASN A 63 -8.86 2.12 9.36
C ASN A 63 -9.42 1.73 10.74
N MET A 64 -8.94 0.60 11.26
CA MET A 64 -9.28 0.06 12.58
C MET A 64 -8.06 0.16 13.50
N SER A 65 -7.82 1.36 14.04
CA SER A 65 -6.81 1.60 15.10
C SER A 65 -7.29 1.10 16.48
N VAL A 66 -7.89 -0.10 16.51
CA VAL A 66 -8.49 -0.75 17.69
C VAL A 66 -8.23 -2.25 17.57
N GLY A 67 -8.24 -2.96 18.70
CA GLY A 67 -8.25 -4.42 18.65
C GLY A 67 -8.49 -5.09 19.99
N GLY A 68 -8.77 -6.38 19.95
CA GLY A 68 -8.92 -7.23 21.12
C GLY A 68 -8.40 -8.65 20.88
N SER A 69 -8.15 -9.40 21.95
CA SER A 69 -7.53 -10.73 21.89
C SER A 69 -8.49 -11.87 21.52
N GLY A 70 -9.81 -11.61 21.49
CA GLY A 70 -10.82 -12.61 21.19
C GLY A 70 -11.13 -12.73 19.71
N PHE A 71 -11.12 -13.95 19.16
CA PHE A 71 -11.68 -14.21 17.84
C PHE A 71 -13.20 -14.06 17.88
N SER A 72 -13.79 -13.40 16.89
CA SER A 72 -15.24 -13.24 16.77
C SER A 72 -15.71 -13.57 15.37
N THR A 73 -16.50 -14.63 15.22
CA THR A 73 -17.08 -15.03 13.93
C THR A 73 -17.92 -13.93 13.30
N SER A 74 -18.68 -13.15 14.09
CA SER A 74 -19.48 -12.05 13.55
C SER A 74 -18.61 -10.92 13.00
N MET A 75 -17.50 -10.62 13.67
CA MET A 75 -16.58 -9.59 13.18
C MET A 75 -15.79 -10.08 11.95
N GLU A 76 -15.39 -11.35 11.91
CA GLU A 76 -14.80 -11.96 10.72
C GLU A 76 -15.76 -11.87 9.53
N GLN A 77 -17.05 -12.14 9.72
CA GLN A 77 -18.07 -12.00 8.69
C GLN A 77 -18.20 -10.56 8.18
N ALA A 78 -18.08 -9.56 9.05
CA ALA A 78 -18.08 -8.16 8.64
C ALA A 78 -16.80 -7.79 7.86
N VAL A 79 -15.64 -8.30 8.29
CA VAL A 79 -14.37 -8.11 7.56
C VAL A 79 -14.43 -8.76 6.17
N ASN A 80 -14.99 -9.96 6.08
CA ASN A 80 -15.21 -10.65 4.80
C ASN A 80 -16.25 -9.93 3.92
N TYR A 81 -17.25 -9.30 4.53
CA TYR A 81 -18.20 -8.46 3.80
C TYR A 81 -17.53 -7.23 3.19
N ALA A 82 -16.65 -6.55 3.95
CA ALA A 82 -15.87 -5.44 3.40
C ALA A 82 -14.98 -5.89 2.24
N HIS A 83 -14.27 -7.01 2.41
CA HIS A 83 -13.43 -7.61 1.36
C HIS A 83 -14.22 -7.93 0.09
N ALA A 84 -15.39 -8.58 0.21
CA ALA A 84 -16.24 -8.92 -0.92
C ALA A 84 -16.85 -7.71 -1.65
N ASN A 85 -16.77 -6.51 -1.06
CA ASN A 85 -17.21 -5.25 -1.67
C ASN A 85 -16.01 -4.35 -2.02
N ASP A 86 -14.79 -4.90 -2.12
CA ASP A 86 -13.54 -4.19 -2.42
C ASP A 86 -13.22 -3.03 -1.46
N VAL A 87 -13.71 -3.11 -0.21
CA VAL A 87 -13.41 -2.17 0.86
C VAL A 87 -12.24 -2.71 1.68
N VAL A 88 -11.12 -1.98 1.68
CA VAL A 88 -9.90 -2.41 2.36
C VAL A 88 -10.00 -2.12 3.85
N ILE A 89 -9.76 -3.13 4.69
CA ILE A 89 -9.59 -2.93 6.14
C ILE A 89 -8.10 -2.91 6.48
N VAL A 90 -7.66 -1.84 7.13
CA VAL A 90 -6.31 -1.69 7.67
C VAL A 90 -6.40 -1.64 9.19
N ALA A 91 -5.66 -2.48 9.90
CA ALA A 91 -5.75 -2.57 11.36
C ALA A 91 -4.39 -2.60 12.05
N CYS A 92 -4.33 -2.04 13.26
CA CYS A 92 -3.12 -1.99 14.06
C CYS A 92 -2.81 -3.33 14.75
N MET A 93 -1.53 -3.69 14.85
CA MET A 93 -1.07 -4.93 15.50
C MET A 93 -1.24 -4.97 17.03
N MET A 94 -1.53 -3.83 17.67
CA MET A 94 -1.55 -3.62 19.12
C MET A 94 -0.15 -3.42 19.75
N ASN A 95 -0.11 -3.02 21.02
CA ASN A 95 1.04 -2.33 21.64
C ASN A 95 1.63 -3.05 22.87
N THR A 96 1.54 -4.37 22.93
CA THR A 96 1.94 -5.19 24.09
C THR A 96 3.29 -5.91 23.93
N ASN A 97 4.03 -5.62 22.85
CA ASN A 97 5.29 -6.29 22.49
C ASN A 97 5.19 -7.82 22.50
N GLU A 98 4.13 -8.37 21.91
CA GLU A 98 3.91 -9.82 21.89
C GLU A 98 3.54 -10.36 20.50
N GLY A 99 3.66 -11.68 20.38
CA GLY A 99 3.40 -12.45 19.17
C GLY A 99 1.96 -12.93 18.98
N ALA A 100 1.08 -12.64 19.94
CA ALA A 100 -0.28 -13.18 19.99
C ALA A 100 -1.20 -12.45 19.00
N PRO A 101 -2.16 -13.15 18.37
CA PRO A 101 -3.11 -12.52 17.46
C PRO A 101 -4.07 -11.60 18.21
N PHE A 102 -4.26 -10.41 17.66
CA PHE A 102 -5.35 -9.50 18.01
C PHE A 102 -6.26 -9.33 16.79
N TYR A 103 -7.53 -9.01 17.03
CA TYR A 103 -8.54 -8.87 16.00
C TYR A 103 -9.04 -7.42 15.97
N PRO A 104 -9.18 -6.79 14.79
CA PRO A 104 -9.26 -7.44 13.48
C PRO A 104 -7.95 -7.70 12.72
N SER A 105 -6.78 -7.28 13.23
CA SER A 105 -5.51 -7.42 12.47
C SER A 105 -5.18 -8.85 12.07
N ALA A 106 -5.53 -9.84 12.89
CA ALA A 106 -5.27 -11.26 12.59
C ALA A 106 -6.31 -11.94 11.69
N TYR A 107 -7.36 -11.24 11.21
CA TYR A 107 -8.25 -11.82 10.20
C TYR A 107 -7.57 -11.84 8.82
N ALA A 108 -7.80 -12.90 8.04
CA ALA A 108 -7.13 -13.11 6.75
C ALA A 108 -7.34 -11.98 5.75
N ASN A 109 -8.47 -11.27 5.81
CA ASN A 109 -8.84 -10.20 4.88
C ASN A 109 -8.56 -8.78 5.45
N THR A 110 -7.75 -8.69 6.50
CA THR A 110 -7.27 -7.42 7.07
C THR A 110 -5.81 -7.17 6.69
N ILE A 111 -5.45 -5.92 6.40
CA ILE A 111 -4.05 -5.51 6.29
C ILE A 111 -3.55 -5.13 7.68
N ALA A 112 -2.61 -5.90 8.22
CA ALA A 112 -2.11 -5.76 9.58
C ALA A 112 -0.81 -4.95 9.64
N VAL A 113 -0.81 -3.91 10.48
CA VAL A 113 0.26 -2.89 10.49
C VAL A 113 0.95 -2.80 11.85
N GLY A 114 2.25 -3.11 11.86
CA GLY A 114 3.14 -2.86 13.00
C GLY A 114 3.76 -1.46 12.98
N ALA A 115 4.53 -1.10 14.02
CA ALA A 115 5.09 0.23 14.20
C ALA A 115 6.62 0.24 14.25
N THR A 116 7.22 1.20 13.55
CA THR A 116 8.62 1.61 13.68
C THR A 116 8.75 2.98 14.36
N ASP A 117 9.93 3.26 14.90
CA ASP A 117 10.33 4.58 15.36
C ASP A 117 10.98 5.41 14.25
N THR A 118 11.56 6.56 14.61
CA THR A 118 12.18 7.50 13.67
C THR A 118 13.46 6.97 13.03
N ASP A 119 14.06 5.93 13.58
CA ASP A 119 15.29 5.28 13.07
C ASP A 119 14.95 3.93 12.41
N ASP A 120 13.69 3.76 11.98
CA ASP A 120 13.14 2.53 11.38
C ASP A 120 13.25 1.28 12.26
N SER A 121 13.56 1.43 13.55
CA SER A 121 13.57 0.28 14.47
C SER A 121 12.15 -0.03 14.93
N ARG A 122 11.80 -1.31 15.01
CA ARG A 122 10.53 -1.76 15.60
C ARG A 122 10.41 -1.19 17.02
N VAL A 123 9.27 -0.56 17.32
CA VAL A 123 9.13 0.19 18.57
C VAL A 123 9.08 -0.73 19.76
N VAL A 124 10.14 -0.73 20.58
CA VAL A 124 10.20 -1.42 21.88
C VAL A 124 11.06 -0.60 22.85
N PRO A 125 10.48 0.23 23.75
CA PRO A 125 9.05 0.51 23.95
C PRO A 125 8.53 1.77 23.24
N PHE A 126 7.19 1.98 23.25
CA PHE A 126 6.62 3.30 22.94
C PHE A 126 6.92 4.30 24.06
N PHE A 127 6.97 5.59 23.73
CA PHE A 127 7.42 6.64 24.66
C PHE A 127 6.59 6.77 25.94
N TRP A 128 5.32 6.34 25.91
CA TRP A 128 4.38 6.49 27.00
C TRP A 128 4.39 5.33 28.00
N SER A 129 5.09 4.21 27.71
CA SER A 129 5.21 3.09 28.66
C SER A 129 6.39 2.17 28.37
N ASN A 130 7.25 1.97 29.38
CA ASN A 130 8.43 1.10 29.29
C ASN A 130 8.11 -0.40 29.11
N THR A 131 6.85 -0.82 29.26
CA THR A 131 6.42 -2.21 29.06
C THR A 131 5.61 -2.41 27.78
N SER A 132 5.55 -1.39 26.93
CA SER A 132 4.85 -1.44 25.64
C SER A 132 5.79 -1.84 24.51
N GLY A 133 5.22 -2.03 23.32
CA GLY A 133 5.98 -2.14 22.07
C GLY A 133 5.10 -2.66 20.94
N SER A 134 5.54 -2.51 19.70
CA SER A 134 4.79 -3.02 18.54
C SER A 134 4.66 -4.52 18.64
N ASN A 135 3.42 -5.02 18.61
CA ASN A 135 3.19 -6.44 18.41
C ASN A 135 3.66 -6.88 17.03
N TYR A 136 3.87 -8.18 16.93
CA TYR A 136 4.54 -8.85 15.82
C TYR A 136 3.92 -10.25 15.66
N GLY A 137 4.23 -10.97 14.58
CA GLY A 137 3.73 -12.32 14.39
C GLY A 137 3.44 -12.67 12.93
N PRO A 138 2.97 -13.90 12.66
CA PRO A 138 2.78 -14.41 11.29
C PRO A 138 1.65 -13.73 10.50
N HIS A 139 0.86 -12.87 11.13
CA HIS A 139 -0.27 -12.17 10.53
C HIS A 139 0.05 -10.73 10.16
N ILE A 140 1.28 -10.24 10.39
CA ILE A 140 1.69 -8.89 10.01
C ILE A 140 1.92 -8.80 8.49
N ASP A 141 1.39 -7.76 7.85
CA ASP A 141 1.63 -7.50 6.43
C ASP A 141 2.88 -6.62 6.23
N LEU A 142 2.97 -5.52 6.97
CA LEU A 142 4.03 -4.52 6.88
C LEU A 142 4.10 -3.65 8.15
N VAL A 143 5.11 -2.80 8.25
CA VAL A 143 5.22 -1.78 9.31
C VAL A 143 5.15 -0.36 8.75
N ALA A 144 4.81 0.60 9.60
CA ALA A 144 4.88 2.02 9.28
C ALA A 144 5.29 2.84 10.52
N PRO A 145 5.74 4.10 10.36
CA PRO A 145 6.09 4.95 11.51
C PRO A 145 4.92 5.07 12.50
N GLY A 146 5.19 4.78 13.78
CA GLY A 146 4.16 4.74 14.82
C GLY A 146 4.56 5.31 16.16
N ASN A 147 5.77 5.86 16.33
CA ASN A 147 6.20 6.49 17.59
C ASN A 147 6.44 7.99 17.37
N TYR A 148 6.03 8.82 18.32
CA TYR A 148 6.12 10.30 18.24
C TYR A 148 5.48 10.90 16.97
N ILE A 149 4.32 10.38 16.57
CA ILE A 149 3.59 10.86 15.39
C ILE A 149 2.75 12.07 15.76
N TYR A 150 3.08 13.22 15.18
CA TYR A 150 2.31 14.45 15.33
C TYR A 150 0.94 14.32 14.66
N GLY A 151 -0.10 14.87 15.29
CA GLY A 151 -1.46 14.80 14.76
C GLY A 151 -2.44 15.73 15.48
N LEU A 152 -3.65 15.82 14.94
CA LEU A 152 -4.66 16.82 15.34
C LEU A 152 -5.05 16.70 16.82
N ASP A 153 -5.29 17.85 17.44
CA ASP A 153 -5.75 18.01 18.81
C ASP A 153 -7.28 18.24 18.81
N GLU A 154 -8.02 17.39 19.50
CA GLU A 154 -9.48 17.53 19.63
C GLU A 154 -9.90 18.75 20.44
N ALA A 155 -9.01 19.26 21.30
CA ALA A 155 -9.26 20.41 22.16
C ALA A 155 -8.81 21.73 21.51
N SER A 156 -8.12 21.71 20.37
CA SER A 156 -7.56 22.92 19.77
C SER A 156 -7.33 22.83 18.25
N ASN A 157 -7.85 23.83 17.53
CA ASN A 157 -7.63 23.99 16.08
C ASN A 157 -6.28 24.65 15.72
N SER A 158 -5.44 24.97 16.71
CA SER A 158 -4.16 25.66 16.49
C SER A 158 -3.00 25.04 17.26
N ASN A 159 -3.24 23.92 17.96
CA ASN A 159 -2.19 23.18 18.65
C ASN A 159 -1.65 22.08 17.72
N TYR A 160 -0.43 22.27 17.25
CA TYR A 160 0.26 21.31 16.39
C TYR A 160 1.42 20.59 17.09
N ASN A 161 1.54 20.76 18.40
CA ASN A 161 2.61 20.16 19.22
C ASN A 161 2.12 18.91 19.98
N ILE A 162 1.04 18.28 19.51
CA ILE A 162 0.53 17.02 20.05
C ILE A 162 1.05 15.87 19.20
N TYR A 163 1.62 14.88 19.87
CA TYR A 163 2.09 13.64 19.25
C TYR A 163 1.64 12.43 20.06
N TRP A 164 1.44 11.31 19.35
CA TRP A 164 0.97 10.04 19.91
C TRP A 164 1.92 8.92 19.49
N GLY A 165 1.80 7.77 20.17
CA GLY A 165 2.61 6.59 19.88
C GLY A 165 1.76 5.33 19.95
N GLY A 166 1.90 4.46 18.98
CA GLY A 166 1.18 3.19 18.88
C GLY A 166 1.18 2.66 17.46
N THR A 167 0.94 1.36 17.31
CA THR A 167 0.53 0.78 16.02
C THR A 167 -0.76 1.42 15.50
N SER A 168 -1.56 2.03 16.38
CA SER A 168 -2.70 2.88 16.05
C SER A 168 -2.37 4.15 15.26
N GLN A 169 -1.10 4.59 15.25
CA GLN A 169 -0.59 5.72 14.46
C GLN A 169 0.04 5.23 13.16
N ALA A 170 0.58 4.01 13.14
CA ALA A 170 1.12 3.37 11.94
C ALA A 170 0.01 2.94 10.97
N SER A 171 -1.08 2.33 11.46
CA SER A 171 -2.18 1.86 10.61
C SER A 171 -2.84 2.96 9.76
N PRO A 172 -3.12 4.18 10.25
CA PRO A 172 -3.67 5.24 9.40
C PRO A 172 -2.71 5.76 8.33
N LEU A 173 -1.38 5.63 8.50
CA LEU A 173 -0.44 5.95 7.41
C LEU A 173 -0.64 5.01 6.23
N VAL A 174 -0.74 3.70 6.51
CA VAL A 174 -1.04 2.69 5.48
C VAL A 174 -2.42 2.94 4.88
N ALA A 175 -3.44 3.20 5.69
CA ALA A 175 -4.79 3.49 5.20
C ALA A 175 -4.84 4.72 4.27
N GLY A 176 -4.05 5.75 4.57
CA GLY A 176 -3.91 6.92 3.70
C GLY A 176 -3.24 6.61 2.37
N VAL A 177 -2.20 5.76 2.36
CA VAL A 177 -1.59 5.31 1.10
C VAL A 177 -2.58 4.47 0.28
N VAL A 178 -3.36 3.60 0.93
CA VAL A 178 -4.44 2.86 0.26
C VAL A 178 -5.49 3.81 -0.34
N ALA A 179 -5.85 4.88 0.37
CA ALA A 179 -6.76 5.90 -0.15
C ALA A 179 -6.19 6.59 -1.40
N LEU A 180 -4.92 6.97 -1.40
CA LEU A 180 -4.22 7.49 -2.59
C LEU A 180 -4.24 6.48 -3.75
N MET A 181 -3.98 5.19 -3.47
CA MET A 181 -4.03 4.13 -4.48
C MET A 181 -5.42 4.01 -5.11
N LYS A 182 -6.48 3.97 -4.28
CA LYS A 182 -7.87 3.94 -4.78
C LYS A 182 -8.31 5.25 -5.45
N GLY A 183 -7.66 6.37 -5.12
CA GLY A 183 -7.83 7.64 -5.82
C GLY A 183 -7.22 7.64 -7.22
N LEU A 184 -6.15 6.87 -7.44
CA LEU A 184 -5.55 6.65 -8.76
C LEU A 184 -6.33 5.63 -9.59
N ASP A 185 -6.79 4.54 -8.97
CA ASP A 185 -7.63 3.53 -9.61
C ASP A 185 -8.66 2.97 -8.61
N SER A 186 -9.92 3.37 -8.80
CA SER A 186 -11.03 2.94 -7.94
C SER A 186 -11.40 1.46 -8.10
N GLY A 187 -10.94 0.80 -9.17
CA GLY A 187 -11.22 -0.60 -9.48
C GLY A 187 -10.26 -1.60 -8.82
N LEU A 188 -9.27 -1.13 -8.06
CA LEU A 188 -8.32 -2.00 -7.37
C LEU A 188 -9.02 -2.84 -6.29
N ASP A 189 -8.89 -4.15 -6.43
CA ASP A 189 -9.30 -5.11 -5.42
C ASP A 189 -8.32 -5.13 -4.22
N VAL A 190 -8.78 -5.73 -3.12
CA VAL A 190 -8.04 -5.75 -1.84
C VAL A 190 -6.71 -6.50 -1.95
N GLU A 191 -6.65 -7.62 -2.68
CA GLU A 191 -5.44 -8.44 -2.78
C GLU A 191 -4.37 -7.78 -3.65
N THR A 192 -4.77 -7.07 -4.70
CA THR A 192 -3.88 -6.25 -5.52
C THR A 192 -3.26 -5.15 -4.67
N ILE A 193 -4.09 -4.43 -3.89
CA ILE A 193 -3.60 -3.38 -2.99
C ILE A 193 -2.61 -3.95 -1.98
N ARG A 194 -2.96 -5.05 -1.30
CA ARG A 194 -2.10 -5.72 -0.33
C ARG A 194 -0.77 -6.15 -0.97
N SER A 195 -0.82 -6.72 -2.18
CA SER A 195 0.36 -7.15 -2.92
C SER A 195 1.28 -5.98 -3.29
N ILE A 196 0.71 -4.87 -3.78
CA ILE A 196 1.48 -3.65 -4.08
C ILE A 196 2.17 -3.15 -2.81
N LEU A 197 1.44 -3.01 -1.70
CA LEU A 197 2.01 -2.54 -0.44
C LEU A 197 3.17 -3.43 0.04
N ARG A 198 3.03 -4.76 -0.05
CA ARG A 198 4.07 -5.70 0.37
C ARG A 198 5.28 -5.70 -0.56
N ASN A 199 5.06 -5.65 -1.88
CA ASN A 199 6.14 -5.70 -2.86
C ASN A 199 6.92 -4.38 -2.99
N THR A 200 6.37 -3.28 -2.49
CA THR A 200 6.96 -1.94 -2.60
C THR A 200 7.45 -1.38 -1.28
N ALA A 201 7.23 -2.12 -0.18
CA ALA A 201 7.78 -1.79 1.13
C ALA A 201 9.32 -1.80 1.09
N ASP A 202 9.93 -0.93 1.88
CA ASP A 202 11.37 -0.91 2.09
C ASP A 202 11.73 -2.00 3.10
N ASP A 203 12.34 -3.07 2.62
CA ASP A 203 12.82 -4.21 3.41
C ASP A 203 14.23 -3.92 3.99
N GLN A 204 14.58 -4.56 5.10
CA GLN A 204 15.89 -4.44 5.77
C GLN A 204 16.28 -3.02 6.20
N VAL A 205 15.30 -2.22 6.62
CA VAL A 205 15.51 -0.84 7.11
C VAL A 205 15.86 -0.79 8.59
N GLY A 206 15.42 -1.79 9.36
CA GLY A 206 15.51 -1.82 10.81
C GLY A 206 16.70 -2.61 11.34
N ASN A 207 16.55 -3.09 12.58
CA ASN A 207 17.57 -3.87 13.25
C ASN A 207 17.73 -5.25 12.57
N PRO A 208 18.92 -5.62 12.05
CA PRO A 208 19.13 -6.91 11.36
C PRO A 208 18.87 -8.17 12.21
N ALA A 209 18.74 -8.04 13.54
CA ALA A 209 18.34 -9.14 14.42
C ALA A 209 16.82 -9.43 14.39
N GLU A 210 16.02 -8.46 13.94
CA GLU A 210 14.57 -8.56 13.80
C GLU A 210 14.10 -8.40 12.36
N ASP A 211 14.88 -7.74 11.49
CA ASP A 211 14.57 -7.44 10.10
C ASP A 211 15.45 -8.29 9.16
N SER A 212 14.88 -9.36 8.62
CA SER A 212 15.56 -10.34 7.77
C SER A 212 15.09 -10.20 6.31
N PRO A 213 15.95 -10.47 5.30
CA PRO A 213 15.54 -10.31 3.90
C PRO A 213 14.24 -11.05 3.57
N GLY A 214 13.32 -10.33 2.92
CA GLY A 214 11.99 -10.81 2.57
C GLY A 214 10.98 -10.62 3.71
N TRP A 215 9.91 -11.41 3.68
CA TRP A 215 8.92 -11.32 4.76
C TRP A 215 9.46 -11.91 6.06
N ASP A 216 9.32 -11.20 7.18
CA ASP A 216 9.57 -11.70 8.52
C ASP A 216 8.46 -11.35 9.52
N ARG A 217 8.52 -11.96 10.70
CA ARG A 217 7.48 -11.83 11.72
C ARG A 217 7.44 -10.47 12.42
N TYR A 218 8.46 -9.63 12.30
CA TYR A 218 8.60 -8.36 13.02
C TYR A 218 8.30 -7.15 12.13
N TYR A 219 8.78 -7.16 10.88
CA TYR A 219 8.62 -6.08 9.90
C TYR A 219 7.58 -6.42 8.83
N GLY A 220 7.09 -7.66 8.78
CA GLY A 220 6.25 -8.10 7.67
C GLY A 220 7.06 -8.06 6.39
N ALA A 221 6.53 -7.43 5.35
CA ALA A 221 7.25 -7.20 4.10
C ALA A 221 8.23 -6.01 4.13
N GLY A 222 8.34 -5.30 5.27
CA GLY A 222 9.17 -4.11 5.41
C GLY A 222 8.35 -2.87 5.76
N ARG A 223 8.99 -1.70 5.73
CA ARG A 223 8.35 -0.42 6.02
C ARG A 223 7.59 0.12 4.81
N LEU A 224 6.36 0.59 5.04
CA LEU A 224 5.54 1.31 4.06
C LEU A 224 6.35 2.37 3.31
N ASN A 225 6.33 2.31 1.98
CA ASN A 225 6.87 3.33 1.10
C ASN A 225 5.78 3.82 0.13
N ALA A 226 5.21 4.99 0.41
CA ALA A 226 4.13 5.57 -0.39
C ALA A 226 4.56 5.87 -1.84
N PHE A 227 5.80 6.33 -2.04
CA PHE A 227 6.30 6.64 -3.37
C PHE A 227 6.40 5.37 -4.22
N ASN A 228 7.03 4.32 -3.69
CA ASN A 228 7.16 3.06 -4.42
C ASN A 228 5.79 2.41 -4.69
N ALA A 229 4.85 2.47 -3.74
CA ALA A 229 3.50 1.94 -3.92
C ALA A 229 2.73 2.65 -5.04
N LEU A 230 2.72 3.99 -5.04
CA LEU A 230 2.01 4.79 -6.04
C LEU A 230 2.72 4.78 -7.39
N ASP A 231 4.06 4.80 -7.42
CA ASP A 231 4.82 4.61 -8.64
C ASP A 231 4.54 3.22 -9.22
N PHE A 232 4.63 2.15 -8.43
CA PHE A 232 4.29 0.81 -8.90
C PHE A 232 2.87 0.79 -9.50
N LEU A 233 1.89 1.38 -8.83
CA LEU A 233 0.52 1.46 -9.33
C LEU A 233 0.40 2.25 -10.63
N VAL A 234 0.95 3.46 -10.72
CA VAL A 234 0.91 4.28 -11.95
C VAL A 234 1.57 3.54 -13.12
N ASN A 235 2.60 2.75 -12.85
CA ASN A 235 3.29 1.98 -13.87
C ASN A 235 2.63 0.62 -14.17
N MET A 236 1.82 0.08 -13.24
CA MET A 236 0.93 -1.06 -13.46
C MET A 236 -0.31 -0.64 -14.27
N VAL A 237 -0.85 0.55 -14.00
CA VAL A 237 -1.96 1.23 -14.71
C VAL A 237 -1.48 1.87 -16.04
N GLY A 238 -0.18 1.75 -16.35
CA GLY A 238 0.45 2.12 -17.63
C GLY A 238 -0.13 1.41 -18.87
N GLU A 239 -1.19 0.62 -18.71
CA GLU A 239 -2.03 0.09 -19.78
C GLU A 239 -3.20 1.01 -20.22
N SER A 240 -3.40 2.24 -19.70
CA SER A 240 -4.66 2.99 -20.03
C SER A 240 -4.59 4.47 -20.44
N HIS A 241 -3.41 5.06 -20.67
CA HIS A 241 -3.32 6.30 -21.47
C HIS A 241 -2.36 6.14 -22.64
N VAL A 242 -2.65 5.13 -23.43
CA VAL A 242 -1.97 4.94 -24.69
C VAL A 242 -2.53 5.97 -25.69
N GLN A 243 -1.77 7.04 -25.95
CA GLN A 243 -2.11 8.01 -26.98
C GLN A 243 -1.84 7.43 -28.38
N ALA A 244 -2.64 7.82 -29.36
CA ALA A 244 -2.40 7.49 -30.76
C ALA A 244 -0.92 7.74 -31.13
N PRO A 245 -0.28 6.82 -31.88
CA PRO A 245 -0.88 5.73 -32.67
C PRO A 245 -1.02 4.41 -31.91
N TRP A 246 -0.71 4.37 -30.62
CA TRP A 246 -0.63 3.16 -29.85
C TRP A 246 -2.02 2.75 -29.31
N GLY A 247 -2.28 1.45 -29.19
CA GLY A 247 -3.49 0.88 -28.61
C GLY A 247 -3.16 0.08 -27.34
N LYS A 248 -3.49 -1.20 -27.31
CA LYS A 248 -3.09 -2.11 -26.23
C LYS A 248 -1.60 -2.47 -26.32
N VAL A 249 -0.81 -2.26 -25.27
CA VAL A 249 0.59 -2.72 -25.21
C VAL A 249 0.81 -3.46 -23.88
N LYS A 250 1.15 -4.75 -23.95
CA LYS A 250 1.27 -5.62 -22.76
C LYS A 250 2.47 -6.54 -22.86
N VAL A 251 3.07 -6.85 -21.71
CA VAL A 251 4.04 -7.96 -21.60
C VAL A 251 3.47 -9.05 -20.71
N TYR A 252 3.59 -10.30 -21.14
CA TYR A 252 3.17 -11.45 -20.35
C TYR A 252 4.08 -12.69 -20.54
N PRO A 253 4.34 -13.46 -19.47
CA PRO A 253 3.95 -13.17 -18.09
C PRO A 253 4.71 -11.95 -17.52
N ASN A 254 4.11 -11.26 -16.56
CA ASN A 254 4.71 -10.13 -15.84
C ASN A 254 4.22 -10.20 -14.39
N PRO A 255 5.02 -10.72 -13.44
CA PRO A 255 6.44 -11.06 -13.57
C PRO A 255 6.73 -12.25 -14.49
N ALA A 256 7.88 -12.23 -15.17
CA ALA A 256 8.39 -13.34 -15.97
C ALA A 256 9.50 -14.07 -15.24
N SER A 257 9.61 -15.39 -15.40
CA SER A 257 10.79 -16.13 -14.95
C SER A 257 11.96 -15.96 -15.94
N PRO A 258 13.22 -15.87 -15.48
CA PRO A 258 14.41 -15.75 -16.33
C PRO A 258 14.55 -16.83 -17.42
N ASN A 259 13.93 -17.99 -17.17
CA ASN A 259 13.99 -19.17 -18.02
C ASN A 259 12.73 -19.37 -18.90
N GLU A 260 11.76 -18.47 -18.81
CA GLU A 260 10.54 -18.51 -19.62
C GLU A 260 10.54 -17.44 -20.70
N THR A 261 9.86 -17.71 -21.82
CA THR A 261 9.71 -16.71 -22.89
C THR A 261 8.61 -15.74 -22.50
N ALA A 262 8.98 -14.48 -22.28
CA ALA A 262 8.03 -13.38 -22.20
C ALA A 262 7.61 -12.94 -23.60
N TRP A 263 6.37 -12.50 -23.72
CA TRP A 263 5.76 -12.03 -24.95
C TRP A 263 5.34 -10.58 -24.82
N LEU A 264 5.51 -9.81 -25.88
CA LEU A 264 5.01 -8.47 -26.04
C LEU A 264 3.85 -8.47 -27.04
N GLU A 265 2.67 -8.13 -26.55
CA GLU A 265 1.47 -7.87 -27.37
C GLU A 265 1.36 -6.37 -27.60
N VAL A 266 1.22 -5.97 -28.87
CA VAL A 266 1.09 -4.57 -29.29
C VAL A 266 -0.09 -4.43 -30.22
N GLN A 267 -0.93 -3.44 -30.00
CA GLN A 267 -1.91 -2.95 -30.95
C GLN A 267 -1.59 -1.49 -31.30
N MET A 268 -1.83 -1.13 -32.55
CA MET A 268 -1.59 0.23 -33.05
C MET A 268 -2.52 0.58 -34.21
N GLU A 269 -2.72 1.87 -34.45
CA GLU A 269 -3.64 2.36 -35.49
C GLU A 269 -3.21 1.98 -36.91
N GLN A 270 -1.92 2.13 -37.21
CA GLN A 270 -1.34 1.85 -38.53
C GLN A 270 -0.06 1.02 -38.38
N PRO A 271 0.15 -0.01 -39.21
CA PRO A 271 1.40 -0.74 -39.25
C PRO A 271 2.58 0.17 -39.57
N GLN A 272 3.68 0.03 -38.82
CA GLN A 272 4.92 0.78 -39.06
C GLN A 272 6.10 0.13 -38.34
N GLU A 273 7.31 0.57 -38.71
CA GLU A 273 8.51 0.25 -37.95
C GLU A 273 8.57 1.07 -36.66
N VAL A 274 8.98 0.43 -35.58
CA VAL A 274 9.19 1.08 -34.29
C VAL A 274 10.52 0.64 -33.68
N GLN A 275 11.14 1.51 -32.91
CA GLN A 275 12.33 1.18 -32.14
C GLN A 275 11.93 0.57 -30.80
N LEU A 276 12.17 -0.74 -30.63
CA LEU A 276 12.08 -1.42 -29.34
C LEU A 276 13.37 -1.19 -28.55
N THR A 277 13.28 -0.72 -27.31
CA THR A 277 14.42 -0.57 -26.40
C THR A 277 14.08 -1.13 -25.03
N ILE A 278 15.02 -1.86 -24.42
CA ILE A 278 14.89 -2.40 -23.06
C ILE A 278 16.03 -1.84 -22.20
N ARG A 279 15.69 -1.29 -21.03
CA ARG A 279 16.65 -0.78 -20.04
C ARG A 279 16.45 -1.44 -18.68
N ASN A 280 17.51 -1.55 -17.88
CA ASN A 280 17.41 -1.95 -16.47
C ASN A 280 17.14 -0.75 -15.55
N SER A 281 17.02 -1.00 -14.24
CA SER A 281 16.81 0.01 -13.20
C SER A 281 17.92 1.05 -13.05
N LEU A 282 19.11 0.78 -13.58
CA LEU A 282 20.21 1.74 -13.63
C LEU A 282 20.19 2.60 -14.91
N GLY A 283 19.16 2.46 -15.75
CA GLY A 283 19.05 3.13 -17.04
C GLY A 283 19.96 2.57 -18.13
N GLN A 284 20.67 1.46 -17.87
CA GLN A 284 21.53 0.83 -18.86
C GLN A 284 20.69 0.14 -19.93
N GLN A 285 20.97 0.42 -21.20
CA GLN A 285 20.32 -0.24 -22.32
C GLN A 285 20.81 -1.69 -22.45
N LEU A 286 19.89 -2.64 -22.28
CA LEU A 286 20.16 -4.06 -22.44
C LEU A 286 19.86 -4.55 -23.85
N HIS A 287 18.83 -3.99 -24.50
CA HIS A 287 18.42 -4.36 -25.85
C HIS A 287 17.95 -3.13 -26.62
N SER A 288 18.21 -3.08 -27.93
CA SER A 288 17.57 -2.12 -28.82
C SER A 288 17.58 -2.62 -30.26
N SER A 289 16.41 -2.65 -30.90
CA SER A 289 16.26 -3.11 -32.28
C SER A 289 15.03 -2.48 -32.95
N PRO A 290 15.09 -2.21 -34.26
CA PRO A 290 13.89 -1.91 -35.03
C PRO A 290 13.00 -3.16 -35.11
N VAL A 291 11.69 -2.96 -35.01
CA VAL A 291 10.68 -4.02 -35.12
C VAL A 291 9.54 -3.53 -36.00
N GLN A 292 9.18 -4.32 -37.01
CA GLN A 292 8.00 -4.07 -37.82
C GLN A 292 6.76 -4.55 -37.07
N LEU A 293 5.82 -3.64 -36.83
CA LEU A 293 4.56 -3.93 -36.16
C LEU A 293 3.40 -3.89 -37.14
N GLU A 294 2.59 -4.94 -37.13
CA GLU A 294 1.26 -4.94 -37.71
C GLU A 294 0.27 -4.24 -36.76
N GLN A 295 -0.97 -4.01 -37.21
CA GLN A 295 -2.03 -3.42 -36.37
C GLN A 295 -2.25 -4.19 -35.06
N HIS A 296 -2.01 -5.50 -35.07
CA HIS A 296 -1.91 -6.34 -33.88
C HIS A 296 -0.70 -7.26 -34.04
N ALA A 297 0.28 -7.12 -33.15
CA ALA A 297 1.49 -7.90 -33.14
C ALA A 297 1.64 -8.64 -31.82
N LEU A 298 2.15 -9.87 -31.89
CA LEU A 298 2.58 -10.64 -30.74
C LEU A 298 3.99 -11.15 -31.02
N MET A 299 4.96 -10.74 -30.22
CA MET A 299 6.37 -11.06 -30.43
C MET A 299 7.03 -11.57 -29.15
N PRO A 300 7.98 -12.51 -29.25
CA PRO A 300 8.78 -12.91 -28.09
C PRO A 300 9.76 -11.78 -27.73
N LEU A 301 9.95 -11.55 -26.43
CA LEU A 301 11.00 -10.67 -25.93
C LEU A 301 12.34 -11.41 -25.80
N PRO A 302 13.47 -10.68 -25.76
CA PRO A 302 14.78 -11.28 -25.55
C PRO A 302 14.78 -12.16 -24.29
N ALA A 303 15.26 -13.40 -24.44
CA ALA A 303 15.45 -14.31 -23.32
C ALA A 303 16.64 -13.86 -22.44
N ALA A 304 16.67 -14.33 -21.19
CA ALA A 304 17.78 -14.17 -20.25
C ALA A 304 18.14 -12.72 -19.90
N LEU A 305 17.14 -11.85 -19.67
CA LEU A 305 17.38 -10.61 -18.95
C LEU A 305 17.77 -10.91 -17.48
N PRO A 306 18.64 -10.08 -16.85
CA PRO A 306 18.93 -10.21 -15.42
C PRO A 306 17.65 -10.18 -14.58
N THR A 307 17.61 -10.85 -13.43
CA THR A 307 16.51 -10.65 -12.46
C THR A 307 16.44 -9.17 -12.07
N GLY A 308 15.23 -8.63 -12.01
CA GLY A 308 14.95 -7.25 -11.64
C GLY A 308 13.96 -6.54 -12.56
N LEU A 309 13.78 -5.25 -12.30
CA LEU A 309 12.85 -4.40 -13.02
C LEU A 309 13.46 -3.86 -14.32
N HIS A 310 12.73 -4.00 -15.42
CA HIS A 310 13.09 -3.50 -16.75
C HIS A 310 12.07 -2.50 -17.27
N TRP A 311 12.53 -1.60 -18.13
CA TRP A 311 11.72 -0.66 -18.89
C TRP A 311 11.81 -1.02 -20.36
N LEU A 312 10.69 -1.41 -20.94
CA LEU A 312 10.52 -1.60 -22.36
C LEU A 312 9.87 -0.36 -22.95
N SER A 313 10.45 0.20 -24.01
CA SER A 313 9.88 1.32 -24.76
C SER A 313 9.80 1.00 -26.24
N LEU A 314 8.69 1.36 -26.88
CA LEU A 314 8.53 1.39 -28.32
C LEU A 314 8.44 2.86 -28.77
N GLN A 315 9.17 3.22 -29.81
CA GLN A 315 9.17 4.57 -30.37
C GLN A 315 8.93 4.52 -31.88
N THR A 316 7.97 5.27 -32.38
CA THR A 316 7.70 5.44 -33.81
C THR A 316 8.70 6.41 -34.46
N GLU A 317 8.80 6.42 -35.79
CA GLU A 317 9.66 7.37 -36.51
C GLU A 317 9.27 8.84 -36.28
N ASP A 318 7.98 9.13 -36.11
CA ASP A 318 7.45 10.47 -35.84
C ASP A 318 7.58 10.89 -34.36
N GLY A 319 8.13 10.02 -33.52
CA GLY A 319 8.53 10.34 -32.15
C GLY A 319 7.49 10.04 -31.06
N ALA A 320 6.38 9.37 -31.40
CA ALA A 320 5.45 8.86 -30.40
C ALA A 320 6.11 7.70 -29.63
N VAL A 321 6.01 7.72 -28.30
CA VAL A 321 6.65 6.73 -27.43
C VAL A 321 5.60 6.10 -26.52
N VAL A 322 5.64 4.77 -26.40
CA VAL A 322 4.95 4.03 -25.33
C VAL A 322 6.00 3.26 -24.53
N SER A 323 5.84 3.23 -23.21
CA SER A 323 6.75 2.53 -22.31
C SER A 323 5.98 1.73 -21.28
N LEU A 324 6.50 0.56 -20.94
CA LEU A 324 5.92 -0.33 -19.94
C LEU A 324 7.03 -0.96 -19.10
N ARG A 325 6.68 -1.38 -17.88
CA ARG A 325 7.59 -2.07 -16.99
C ARG A 325 7.44 -3.58 -17.12
N TRP A 326 8.55 -4.28 -17.08
CA TRP A 326 8.62 -5.73 -17.13
C TRP A 326 9.50 -6.23 -15.98
N LEU A 327 8.89 -6.94 -15.03
CA LEU A 327 9.59 -7.56 -13.90
C LEU A 327 10.04 -8.97 -14.30
N VAL A 328 11.31 -9.28 -14.04
CA VAL A 328 11.89 -10.61 -14.22
C VAL A 328 12.30 -11.15 -12.85
N GLU A 329 11.71 -12.28 -12.42
CA GLU A 329 11.93 -12.93 -11.10
C GLU A 329 12.62 -14.29 -11.23
#